data_AF-A0A6B2G6W6-F1
#
_entry.id   AF-A0A6B2G6W6-F1
#
_cell.length_a   1.000
_cell.length_b   1.000
_cell.length_c   1.000
_cell.angle_alpha   90.00
_cell.angle_beta   90.00
_cell.angle_gamma   90.00
#
_symmetry.space_group_name_H-M   'P 1'
#
loop_
_entity.id
_entity.type
_entity.pdbx_description
1 polymer ?
#
loop_
_entity_poly.entity_id
_entity_poly.type
_entity_poly.pdbx_seq_one_letter_code
_entity_poly.pdbx_strand_id
1 'polypeptide(L)'
;LTPSLAFNYVTKNCRSVILASGTLSPISSFAPELGVPFDLAFQTSNYLQPGQAAVFSLGVDTSNHPLRLTYKNIDSLKHQDEVGNIILRVCKIAPRGILCFFPSYTVMDKFVGRWENTSIMDKISE
;
A
#
# COMPACT_ATOMS: atom_id res chain seq x y z
N LEU A 1 -10.77 -21.70 -0.23
CA LEU A 1 -12.19 -21.34 -0.01
C LEU A 1 -12.56 -20.29 -1.04
N THR A 2 -13.67 -20.42 -1.77
CA THR A 2 -14.08 -19.44 -2.79
C THR A 2 -14.99 -18.39 -2.17
N PRO A 3 -14.68 -17.07 -2.26
CA PRO A 3 -15.49 -16.02 -1.65
C PRO A 3 -16.96 -16.06 -2.06
N SER A 4 -17.24 -16.39 -3.33
CA SER A 4 -18.61 -16.53 -3.85
C SER A 4 -19.46 -17.57 -3.11
N LEU A 5 -18.88 -18.67 -2.62
CA LEU A 5 -19.63 -19.69 -1.88
C LEU A 5 -20.10 -19.16 -0.52
N ALA A 6 -19.23 -18.43 0.17
CA ALA A 6 -19.59 -17.78 1.43
C ALA A 6 -20.62 -16.67 1.20
N PHE A 7 -20.42 -15.87 0.15
CA PHE A 7 -21.31 -14.76 -0.17
C PHE A 7 -22.72 -15.20 -0.61
N ASN A 8 -22.83 -16.37 -1.24
CA ASN A 8 -24.11 -16.97 -1.62
C ASN A 8 -25.04 -17.22 -0.42
N TYR A 9 -24.48 -17.50 0.77
CA TYR A 9 -25.30 -17.59 1.98
C TYR A 9 -25.93 -16.24 2.31
N VAL A 10 -25.18 -15.14 2.19
CA VAL A 10 -25.69 -13.78 2.45
C VAL A 10 -26.79 -13.43 1.45
N THR A 11 -26.57 -13.66 0.16
CA THR A 11 -27.56 -13.30 -0.87
C THR A 11 -28.84 -14.13 -0.81
N LYS A 12 -28.78 -15.38 -0.31
CA LYS A 12 -29.97 -16.21 -0.11
C LYS A 12 -30.81 -15.83 1.12
N ASN A 13 -30.18 -15.27 2.15
CA ASN A 13 -30.84 -14.99 3.43
C ASN A 13 -31.17 -13.50 3.63
N CYS A 14 -30.64 -12.61 2.78
CA CYS A 14 -30.91 -11.18 2.85
C CYS A 14 -31.84 -10.73 1.71
N ARG A 15 -32.75 -9.80 2.01
CA ARG A 15 -33.64 -9.21 1.00
C ARG A 15 -32.92 -8.23 0.06
N SER A 16 -31.89 -7.55 0.57
CA SER A 16 -31.06 -6.62 -0.18
C SER A 16 -29.67 -6.57 0.46
N VAL A 17 -28.64 -6.41 -0.37
CA VAL A 17 -27.25 -6.27 0.05
C VAL A 17 -26.68 -5.01 -0.58
N ILE A 18 -26.19 -4.09 0.24
CA ILE A 18 -25.54 -2.86 -0.20
C ILE A 18 -24.06 -2.96 0.17
N LEU A 19 -23.20 -2.87 -0.84
CA LEU A 19 -21.75 -2.81 -0.66
C LEU A 19 -21.29 -1.37 -0.84
N ALA A 20 -20.73 -0.79 0.21
CA ALA A 20 -20.16 0.56 0.18
C ALA A 20 -18.68 0.50 0.63
N SER A 21 -17.80 1.14 -0.11
CA SER A 21 -16.38 1.26 0.22
C SER A 21 -15.78 2.51 -0.39
N GLY A 22 -14.85 3.15 0.33
CA GLY A 22 -14.14 4.33 -0.13
C GLY A 22 -12.95 4.05 -1.05
N THR A 23 -12.52 2.78 -1.18
CA THR A 23 -11.32 2.39 -1.94
C THR A 23 -11.58 1.27 -2.95
N LEU A 24 -12.84 0.86 -3.11
CA LEU A 24 -13.21 -0.26 -3.99
C LEU A 24 -13.27 0.24 -5.43
N SER A 25 -12.12 0.17 -6.10
CA SER A 25 -11.95 0.53 -7.50
C SER A 25 -10.91 -0.39 -8.15
N PRO A 26 -11.18 -0.93 -9.36
CA PRO A 26 -12.44 -0.84 -10.09
C PRO A 26 -13.50 -1.83 -9.56
N ILE A 27 -14.77 -1.42 -9.45
CA ILE A 27 -15.87 -2.31 -9.03
C ILE A 27 -15.99 -3.56 -9.92
N SER A 28 -15.63 -3.44 -11.21
CA SER A 28 -15.72 -4.51 -12.19
C SER A 28 -14.83 -5.71 -11.88
N SER A 29 -13.74 -5.56 -11.13
CA SER A 29 -12.90 -6.69 -10.71
C SER A 29 -13.44 -7.40 -9.48
N PHE A 30 -14.26 -6.72 -8.66
CA PHE A 30 -14.72 -7.25 -7.37
C PHE A 30 -15.99 -8.10 -7.49
N ALA A 31 -16.96 -7.67 -8.31
CA ALA A 31 -18.22 -8.40 -8.50
C ALA A 31 -18.04 -9.88 -8.91
N PRO A 32 -17.11 -10.23 -9.82
CA PRO A 32 -16.84 -11.63 -10.16
C PRO A 32 -16.33 -12.47 -9.00
N GLU A 33 -15.56 -11.89 -8.06
CA GLU A 33 -15.03 -12.63 -6.90
C GLU A 33 -16.15 -13.07 -5.94
N LEU A 34 -17.20 -12.25 -5.82
CA LEU A 34 -18.39 -12.57 -5.02
C LEU A 34 -19.39 -13.47 -5.75
N GLY A 35 -19.19 -13.71 -7.05
CA GLY A 35 -20.01 -14.60 -7.86
C GLY A 35 -21.46 -14.15 -8.03
N VAL A 36 -21.72 -12.84 -7.88
CA VAL A 36 -23.06 -12.24 -8.05
C VAL A 36 -22.97 -10.95 -8.86
N PRO A 37 -23.94 -10.67 -9.73
CA PRO A 37 -24.02 -9.39 -10.40
C PRO A 37 -24.47 -8.31 -9.41
N PHE A 38 -23.84 -7.13 -9.49
CA PHE A 38 -24.32 -5.92 -8.82
C PHE A 38 -25.01 -5.04 -9.86
N ASP A 39 -26.34 -5.12 -9.93
CA ASP A 39 -27.16 -4.43 -10.93
C ASP A 39 -27.05 -2.89 -10.81
N LEU A 40 -26.83 -2.41 -9.59
CA LEU A 40 -26.56 -1.01 -9.29
C LEU A 40 -25.11 -0.89 -8.83
N ALA A 41 -24.26 -0.41 -9.74
CA ALA A 41 -22.88 -0.06 -9.46
C ALA A 41 -22.69 1.45 -9.63
N PHE A 42 -22.33 2.12 -8.56
CA PHE A 42 -21.96 3.53 -8.59
C PHE A 42 -20.53 3.68 -8.12
N GLN A 43 -19.69 4.28 -8.97
CA GLN A 43 -18.33 4.66 -8.63
C GLN A 43 -18.20 6.15 -8.90
N THR A 44 -17.91 6.93 -7.86
CA THR A 44 -17.60 8.35 -8.05
C THR A 44 -16.25 8.47 -8.75
N SER A 45 -16.11 9.41 -9.69
CA SER A 45 -14.78 9.89 -10.05
C SER A 45 -14.13 10.45 -8.77
N ASN A 46 -12.91 10.01 -8.46
CA ASN A 46 -12.20 10.41 -7.25
C ASN A 46 -12.28 11.92 -7.08
N TYR A 47 -12.93 12.39 -6.01
CA TYR A 47 -13.24 13.80 -5.76
C TYR A 47 -12.00 14.62 -5.33
N LEU A 48 -10.80 14.17 -5.69
CA LEU A 48 -9.55 14.85 -5.35
C LEU A 48 -9.41 16.10 -6.22
N GLN A 49 -9.61 17.26 -5.61
CA GLN A 49 -9.30 18.54 -6.20
C GLN A 49 -7.77 18.73 -6.29
N PRO A 50 -7.28 19.50 -7.28
CA PRO A 50 -5.86 19.85 -7.34
C PRO A 50 -5.36 20.39 -6.00
N GLY A 51 -4.24 19.84 -5.51
CA GLY A 51 -3.63 20.23 -4.24
C GLY A 51 -4.11 19.44 -3.01
N GLN A 52 -5.13 18.58 -3.13
CA GLN A 52 -5.56 17.73 -2.01
C GLN A 52 -4.67 16.51 -1.78
N ALA A 53 -4.13 15.93 -2.85
CA ALA A 53 -3.20 14.81 -2.78
C ALA A 53 -2.29 14.76 -4.02
N ALA A 54 -1.08 14.25 -3.85
CA ALA A 54 -0.18 13.92 -4.94
C ALA A 54 0.33 12.49 -4.76
N VAL A 55 0.33 11.72 -5.84
CA VAL A 55 0.75 10.32 -5.85
C VAL A 55 2.01 10.20 -6.71
N PHE A 56 3.04 9.55 -6.15
CA PHE A 56 4.31 9.37 -6.81
C PHE A 56 4.71 7.89 -6.80
N SER A 57 5.38 7.47 -7.86
CA SER A 57 6.05 6.16 -7.92
C SER A 57 7.55 6.39 -8.08
N LEU A 58 8.34 5.74 -7.24
CA LEU A 58 9.80 5.82 -7.28
C LEU A 58 10.34 4.56 -7.97
N GLY A 59 10.92 4.74 -9.16
CA GLY A 59 11.54 3.65 -9.93
C GLY A 59 13.03 3.48 -9.68
N VAL A 60 13.68 4.45 -9.02
CA VAL A 60 15.13 4.48 -8.80
C VAL A 60 15.50 4.88 -7.38
N ASP A 61 16.69 4.46 -6.94
CA ASP A 61 17.28 4.79 -5.64
C ASP A 61 17.95 6.18 -5.64
N THR A 62 18.55 6.56 -4.51
CA THR A 62 19.19 7.89 -4.37
C THR A 62 20.45 8.06 -5.22
N SER A 63 20.97 6.95 -5.74
CA SER A 63 22.15 6.84 -6.60
C SER A 63 21.77 6.51 -8.06
N ASN A 64 20.50 6.66 -8.44
CA ASN A 64 19.96 6.41 -9.79
C ASN A 64 20.04 4.96 -10.28
N HIS A 65 20.09 3.97 -9.37
CA HIS A 65 19.94 2.56 -9.74
C HIS A 65 18.48 2.12 -9.66
N PRO A 66 18.07 1.09 -10.43
CA PRO A 66 16.71 0.56 -10.36
C PRO A 66 16.33 0.10 -8.95
N LEU A 67 15.29 0.71 -8.37
CA LEU A 67 14.78 0.33 -7.06
C LEU A 67 13.85 -0.88 -7.23
N ARG A 68 14.38 -2.09 -6.97
CA ARG A 68 13.63 -3.34 -7.13
C ARG A 68 13.55 -4.10 -5.82
N LEU A 69 12.46 -3.93 -5.07
CA LEU A 69 12.22 -4.61 -3.79
C LEU A 69 11.53 -5.98 -3.98
N THR A 70 12.12 -6.84 -4.81
CA THR A 70 11.64 -8.21 -5.00
C THR A 70 12.05 -9.10 -3.83
N TYR A 71 11.43 -10.28 -3.68
CA TYR A 71 11.81 -11.27 -2.65
C TYR A 71 13.33 -11.57 -2.60
N LYS A 72 14.02 -11.56 -3.75
CA LYS A 72 15.47 -11.78 -3.80
C LYS A 72 16.28 -10.57 -3.33
N ASN A 73 15.74 -9.37 -3.51
CA ASN A 73 16.47 -8.13 -3.29
C ASN A 73 16.23 -7.51 -1.91
N ILE A 74 15.16 -7.89 -1.21
CA ILE A 74 14.90 -7.43 0.16
C ILE A 74 15.99 -7.84 1.16
N ASP A 75 16.76 -8.87 0.85
CA ASP A 75 17.91 -9.32 1.67
C ASP A 75 19.20 -8.54 1.37
N SER A 76 19.21 -7.72 0.31
CA SER A 76 20.36 -6.91 -0.04
C SER A 76 20.48 -5.72 0.90
N LEU A 77 21.59 -5.66 1.65
CA LEU A 77 21.90 -4.54 2.54
C LEU A 77 21.89 -3.19 1.82
N LYS A 78 22.39 -3.14 0.57
CA LYS A 78 22.34 -1.93 -0.26
C LYS A 78 20.89 -1.45 -0.46
N HIS A 79 19.98 -2.35 -0.81
CA HIS A 79 18.58 -1.96 -1.01
C HIS A 79 17.92 -1.53 0.30
N GLN A 80 18.23 -2.19 1.41
CA GLN A 80 17.74 -1.80 2.73
C GLN A 80 18.19 -0.37 3.08
N ASP A 81 19.49 -0.08 2.93
CA ASP A 81 20.06 1.24 3.22
C ASP A 81 19.46 2.33 2.31
N GLU A 82 19.30 2.04 1.01
CA GLU A 82 18.69 2.97 0.06
C GLU A 82 17.23 3.30 0.38
N VAL A 83 16.42 2.32 0.80
CA VAL A 83 15.04 2.59 1.24
C VAL A 83 15.04 3.49 2.48
N GLY A 84 15.94 3.25 3.43
CA GLY A 84 16.09 4.11 4.61
C GLY A 84 16.47 5.55 4.24
N ASN A 85 17.42 5.72 3.31
CA ASN A 85 17.83 7.03 2.80
C ASN A 85 16.70 7.75 2.04
N ILE A 86 15.89 7.02 1.27
CA ILE A 86 14.69 7.59 0.61
C ILE A 86 13.71 8.09 1.66
N ILE A 87 13.38 7.28 2.66
CA ILE A 87 12.46 7.67 3.74
C ILE A 87 13.00 8.90 4.47
N LEU A 88 14.28 8.91 4.83
CA LEU A 88 14.93 10.06 5.46
C LEU A 88 14.79 11.35 4.64
N ARG A 89 14.92 11.28 3.31
CA ARG A 89 14.70 12.46 2.44
C ARG A 89 13.24 12.92 2.47
N VAL A 90 12.28 12.00 2.56
CA VAL A 90 10.86 12.35 2.69
C VAL A 90 10.58 12.96 4.07
N CYS A 91 11.14 12.42 5.15
CA CYS A 91 11.03 12.96 6.51
C CYS A 91 11.42 14.43 6.59
N LYS A 92 12.51 14.81 5.92
CA LYS A 92 12.99 16.19 5.90
C LYS A 92 12.06 17.20 5.23
N ILE A 93 11.11 16.73 4.40
CA ILE A 93 10.20 17.59 3.64
C ILE A 93 8.77 17.51 4.20
N ALA A 94 8.41 16.40 4.87
CA ALA A 94 7.07 16.17 5.40
C ALA A 94 6.85 16.90 6.74
N PRO A 95 5.92 17.86 6.83
CA PRO A 95 5.82 18.76 7.98
C PRO A 95 5.09 18.20 9.21
N ARG A 96 4.33 17.10 9.09
CA ARG A 96 3.40 16.63 10.14
C ARG A 96 3.51 15.12 10.42
N GLY A 97 4.68 14.55 10.15
CA GLY A 97 4.94 13.13 10.31
C GLY A 97 4.63 12.30 9.07
N ILE A 98 5.06 11.03 9.11
CA ILE A 98 4.97 10.08 8.01
C ILE A 98 4.44 8.75 8.54
N LEU A 99 3.63 8.08 7.72
CA LEU A 99 3.21 6.71 7.94
C LEU A 99 3.78 5.81 6.84
N CYS A 100 4.61 4.84 7.23
CA CYS A 100 5.23 3.88 6.32
C CYS A 100 4.57 2.50 6.43
N PHE A 101 4.19 1.92 5.30
CA PHE A 101 3.66 0.56 5.22
C PHE A 101 4.69 -0.38 4.58
N PHE A 102 4.81 -1.57 5.15
CA PHE A 102 5.66 -2.66 4.64
C PHE A 102 4.79 -3.86 4.24
N PRO A 103 5.25 -4.71 3.31
CA PRO A 103 4.49 -5.87 2.87
C PRO A 103 4.32 -6.96 3.95
N SER A 104 5.17 -6.96 4.99
CA SER A 104 5.01 -7.80 6.18
C SER A 104 5.83 -7.26 7.35
N TYR A 105 5.50 -7.68 8.58
CA TYR A 105 6.30 -7.38 9.77
C TYR A 105 7.73 -7.93 9.66
N THR A 106 7.91 -9.13 9.10
CA THR A 106 9.26 -9.69 8.89
C THR A 106 10.13 -8.80 7.99
N VAL A 107 9.55 -8.18 6.95
CA VAL A 107 10.29 -7.23 6.11
C VAL A 107 10.54 -5.92 6.86
N MET A 108 9.54 -5.43 7.61
CA MET A 108 9.68 -4.24 8.44
C MET A 108 10.82 -4.39 9.45
N ASP A 109 10.79 -5.43 10.29
CA ASP A 109 11.77 -5.67 11.35
C ASP A 109 13.19 -5.80 10.78
N LYS A 110 13.32 -6.42 9.60
CA LYS A 110 14.59 -6.52 8.89
C LYS A 110 15.14 -5.16 8.47
N PHE A 111 14.29 -4.31 7.88
CA PHE A 111 14.70 -3.00 7.40
C PHE A 111 14.98 -2.06 8.58
N VAL A 112 14.07 -2.00 9.56
CA VAL A 112 14.24 -1.21 10.78
C VAL A 112 15.49 -1.65 11.54
N GLY A 113 15.70 -2.94 11.74
CA GLY A 113 16.91 -3.44 12.40
C GLY A 113 18.18 -3.09 11.64
N ARG A 114 18.17 -3.07 10.30
CA ARG A 114 19.30 -2.57 9.51
C ARG A 114 19.52 -1.07 9.72
N TRP A 115 18.46 -0.27 9.79
CA TRP A 115 18.53 1.18 9.96
C TRP A 115 18.98 1.60 11.36
N GLU A 116 18.62 0.84 12.39
CA GLU A 116 19.15 1.00 13.74
C GLU A 116 20.66 0.73 13.75
N ASN A 117 21.10 -0.38 13.13
CA ASN A 117 22.52 -0.74 13.07
C ASN A 117 23.40 0.21 12.22
N THR A 118 22.78 1.02 11.35
CA THR A 118 23.48 1.98 10.47
C THR A 118 23.24 3.44 10.89
N SER A 119 22.59 3.67 12.04
CA SER A 119 22.18 4.99 12.53
C SER A 119 21.36 5.80 11.53
N ILE A 120 20.68 5.14 10.59
CA ILE A 120 19.68 5.77 9.74
C ILE A 120 18.43 6.06 10.56
N MET A 121 18.05 5.15 11.46
CA MET A 121 16.85 5.30 12.29
C MET A 121 16.94 6.50 13.24
N ASP A 122 18.14 6.76 13.78
CA ASP A 122 18.40 7.93 14.63
C ASP A 122 18.11 9.23 13.87
N LYS A 123 18.53 9.31 12.60
CA LYS A 123 18.30 10.48 11.73
C LYS A 123 16.86 10.64 11.29
N ILE A 124 16.09 9.55 11.24
CA ILE A 124 14.66 9.57 10.92
C ILE A 124 13.84 10.03 12.13
N SER A 125 14.33 9.75 13.34
CA SER A 125 13.63 10.03 14.60
C SER A 125 13.96 11.41 15.19
N GLU A 126 14.86 12.16 14.54
CA GLU A 126 15.20 13.56 14.84
C GLU A 126 14.11 14.52 14.33
#